data_AF-A0A973XMF3-F1
#
_entry.id   AF-A0A973XMF3-F1
#
_cell.length_a   1.000
_cell.length_b   1.000
_cell.length_c   1.000
_cell.angle_alpha   90.00
_cell.angle_beta   90.00
_cell.angle_gamma   90.00
#
_symmetry.space_group_name_H-M   'P 1'
#
loop_
_entity.id
_entity.type
_entity.pdbx_description
1 polymer ?
#
loop_
_entity_poly.entity_id
_entity_poly.type
_entity_poly.pdbx_seq_one_letter_code
_entity_poly.pdbx_strand_id
1 'polypeptide(L)'
;MGGLHAVGIEKGRQAVDGWSTGEDGGCQTACGESVAVVRKKALLRVLARREAERASLHPTDADVQAASEQFRSSHGLSRDEDWERWRAASGLSTDGYAIAMRDFVLVRLVEEHFSREIDALAPDHIAISTARVRHATGD
;
A
#
# COMPACT_ATOMS: atom_id res chain seq x y z
N MET A 1 36.50 28.14 -32.42
CA MET A 1 36.98 27.02 -31.58
C MET A 1 36.17 27.09 -30.30
N GLY A 2 35.07 26.37 -30.09
CA GLY A 2 34.77 24.99 -30.44
C GLY A 2 35.05 24.12 -29.22
N GLY A 3 34.01 23.79 -28.44
CA GLY A 3 34.18 22.96 -27.24
C GLY A 3 32.97 22.92 -26.30
N LEU A 4 31.80 22.54 -26.83
CA LEU A 4 30.67 22.06 -26.02
C LEU A 4 31.03 20.66 -25.50
N HIS A 5 31.25 20.52 -24.18
CA HIS A 5 31.24 19.20 -23.56
C HIS A 5 29.80 18.81 -23.23
N ALA A 6 29.25 17.95 -24.07
CA ALA A 6 27.99 17.28 -23.85
C ALA A 6 28.11 16.38 -22.60
N VAL A 7 27.33 16.69 -21.57
CA VAL A 7 27.04 15.74 -20.48
C VAL A 7 26.05 14.73 -21.04
N GLY A 8 26.55 13.53 -21.34
CA GLY A 8 25.73 12.39 -21.71
C GLY A 8 24.85 11.99 -20.53
N ILE A 9 23.56 12.32 -20.61
CA ILE A 9 22.53 11.67 -19.80
C ILE A 9 22.16 10.40 -20.56
N GLU A 10 22.85 9.30 -20.29
CA GLU A 10 22.36 7.97 -20.64
C GLU A 10 21.14 7.67 -19.76
N LYS A 11 19.96 7.97 -20.31
CA LYS A 11 18.68 7.40 -19.89
C LYS A 11 18.74 5.89 -20.13
N GLY A 12 19.28 5.17 -19.14
CA GLY A 12 18.99 3.76 -18.96
C GLY A 12 17.49 3.61 -18.68
N ARG A 13 16.70 3.50 -19.74
CA ARG A 13 15.31 3.05 -19.70
C ARG A 13 15.39 1.60 -19.24
N GLN A 14 15.36 1.36 -17.92
CA GLN A 14 15.06 0.02 -17.42
C GLN A 14 13.76 -0.39 -18.12
N ALA A 15 13.83 -1.52 -18.82
CA ALA A 15 12.65 -2.17 -19.32
C ALA A 15 11.64 -2.25 -18.18
N VAL A 16 10.36 -2.15 -18.50
CA VAL A 16 9.25 -2.37 -17.55
C VAL A 16 9.18 -3.86 -17.19
N ASP A 17 10.29 -4.40 -16.72
CA ASP A 17 10.47 -5.75 -16.19
C ASP A 17 9.72 -5.78 -14.85
N GLY A 18 8.42 -6.03 -14.92
CA GLY A 18 7.57 -6.09 -13.74
C GLY A 18 6.07 -5.96 -14.02
N TRP A 19 5.67 -5.58 -15.24
CA TRP A 19 4.24 -5.57 -15.59
C TRP A 19 3.70 -6.99 -15.82
N SER A 20 4.53 -7.96 -16.21
CA SER A 20 4.06 -9.31 -16.58
C SER A 20 5.12 -10.41 -16.45
N THR A 21 5.75 -10.55 -15.29
CA THR A 21 6.34 -11.84 -14.92
C THR A 21 5.60 -12.37 -13.71
N GLY A 22 4.82 -13.42 -13.93
CA GLY A 22 4.26 -14.27 -12.88
C GLY A 22 5.35 -15.06 -12.15
N GLU A 23 6.48 -14.42 -11.84
CA GLU A 23 7.69 -15.05 -11.30
C GLU A 23 8.16 -14.40 -9.99
N ASP A 24 7.25 -13.81 -9.22
CA ASP A 24 7.40 -13.86 -7.75
C ASP A 24 6.77 -15.18 -7.28
N GLY A 25 7.48 -16.27 -7.57
CA GLY A 25 7.10 -17.63 -7.22
C GLY A 25 6.79 -17.75 -5.71
N GLY A 26 5.50 -17.88 -5.41
CA GLY A 26 4.98 -18.78 -4.38
C GLY A 26 5.21 -18.47 -2.90
N CYS A 27 6.06 -17.51 -2.52
CA CYS A 27 6.24 -17.19 -1.10
C CYS A 27 5.10 -16.27 -0.63
N GLN A 28 3.99 -16.91 -0.24
CA GLN A 28 2.96 -16.25 0.53
C GLN A 28 3.56 -15.86 1.88
N THR A 29 3.29 -14.63 2.28
CA THR A 29 3.56 -14.16 3.64
C THR A 29 2.59 -14.84 4.61
N ALA A 30 2.86 -14.73 5.91
CA ALA A 30 2.00 -15.31 6.94
C ALA A 30 0.54 -14.78 6.91
N CYS A 31 0.27 -13.67 6.22
CA CYS A 31 -1.08 -13.13 6.02
C CYS A 31 -1.76 -13.58 4.70
N GLY A 32 -1.19 -14.56 3.99
CA GLY A 32 -1.76 -15.11 2.75
C GLY A 32 -1.54 -14.26 1.51
N GLU A 33 -0.79 -13.16 1.62
CA GLU A 33 -0.48 -12.26 0.51
C GLU A 33 0.90 -12.55 -0.06
N SER A 34 1.11 -12.35 -1.36
CA SER A 34 2.46 -12.37 -1.91
C SER A 34 3.28 -11.16 -1.44
N VAL A 35 4.59 -11.33 -1.37
CA VAL A 35 5.52 -10.23 -1.04
C VAL A 35 5.32 -9.02 -1.96
N ALA A 36 5.02 -9.24 -3.25
CA ALA A 36 4.70 -8.17 -4.19
C ALA A 36 3.50 -7.32 -3.75
N VAL A 37 2.43 -7.97 -3.27
CA VAL A 37 1.24 -7.28 -2.75
C VAL A 37 1.58 -6.49 -1.50
N VAL A 38 2.33 -7.07 -0.57
CA VAL A 38 2.80 -6.39 0.65
C VAL A 38 3.65 -5.16 0.30
N ARG A 39 4.56 -5.27 -0.68
CA ARG A 39 5.37 -4.12 -1.16
C ARG A 39 4.51 -3.02 -1.76
N LYS A 40 3.48 -3.36 -2.54
CA LYS A 40 2.52 -2.38 -3.09
C LYS A 40 1.74 -1.67 -1.98
N LYS A 41 1.28 -2.39 -0.95
CA LYS A 41 0.63 -1.78 0.22
C LYS A 41 1.58 -0.86 1.02
N ALA A 42 2.84 -1.26 1.19
CA ALA A 42 3.84 -0.41 1.81
C ALA A 42 4.12 0.87 0.99
N LEU A 43 4.20 0.75 -0.34
CA LEU A 43 4.31 1.90 -1.24
C LEU A 43 3.10 2.82 -1.11
N LEU A 44 1.88 2.27 -1.04
CA LEU A 44 0.67 3.06 -0.85
C LEU A 44 0.73 3.91 0.43
N ARG A 45 1.21 3.35 1.55
CA ARG A 45 1.41 4.12 2.80
C ARG A 45 2.43 5.26 2.63
N VAL A 46 3.52 5.02 1.90
CA VAL A 46 4.53 6.05 1.59
C VAL A 46 3.92 7.18 0.76
N LEU A 47 3.14 6.85 -0.27
CA LEU A 47 2.49 7.83 -1.13
C LEU A 47 1.41 8.60 -0.37
N ALA A 48 0.59 7.92 0.43
CA ALA A 48 -0.45 8.55 1.23
C ALA A 48 0.12 9.59 2.20
N ARG A 49 1.26 9.32 2.86
CA ARG A 49 1.94 10.35 3.68
C ARG A 49 2.31 11.59 2.89
N ARG A 50 2.88 11.42 1.69
CA ARG A 50 3.32 12.53 0.84
C ARG A 50 2.16 13.34 0.29
N GLU A 51 1.10 12.67 -0.16
CA GLU A 51 -0.08 13.35 -0.69
C GLU A 51 -0.88 14.03 0.41
N ALA A 52 -0.99 13.42 1.59
CA ALA A 52 -1.62 14.07 2.73
C ALA A 52 -0.89 15.35 3.14
N GLU A 53 0.44 15.35 3.13
CA GLU A 53 1.23 16.56 3.37
C GLU A 53 0.95 17.64 2.31
N ARG A 54 0.93 17.28 1.03
CA ARG A 54 0.63 18.21 -0.07
C ARG A 54 -0.78 18.80 0.00
N ALA A 55 -1.76 17.97 0.35
CA ALA A 55 -3.15 18.36 0.47
C ALA A 55 -3.50 18.94 1.86
N SER A 56 -2.52 19.06 2.77
CA SER A 56 -2.73 19.50 4.16
C SER A 56 -3.79 18.67 4.91
N LEU A 57 -3.84 17.37 4.64
CA LEU A 57 -4.68 16.40 5.31
C LEU A 57 -3.95 15.89 6.57
N HIS A 58 -4.59 16.04 7.72
CA HIS A 58 -4.02 15.65 9.00
C HIS A 58 -4.98 14.74 9.76
N PRO A 59 -4.54 13.52 10.14
CA PRO A 59 -5.34 12.65 10.96
C PRO A 59 -5.39 13.20 12.38
N THR A 60 -6.57 13.21 12.98
CA THR A 60 -6.70 13.53 14.41
C THR A 60 -6.37 12.32 15.25
N ASP A 61 -6.05 12.53 16.53
CA ASP A 61 -5.82 11.42 17.47
C ASP A 61 -7.08 10.54 17.60
N ALA A 62 -8.26 11.14 17.50
CA ALA A 62 -9.53 10.43 17.49
C ALA A 62 -9.67 9.51 16.26
N ASP A 63 -9.24 9.95 15.08
CA ASP A 63 -9.26 9.11 13.88
C ASP A 63 -8.33 7.91 14.02
N VAL A 64 -7.13 8.12 14.59
CA VAL A 64 -6.14 7.05 14.80
C VAL A 64 -6.66 6.04 15.83
N GLN A 65 -7.29 6.52 16.90
CA GLN A 65 -7.90 5.67 17.91
C GLN A 65 -9.05 4.85 17.31
N ALA A 66 -9.95 5.49 16.54
CA ALA A 66 -11.05 4.79 15.87
C ALA A 66 -10.55 3.73 14.88
N ALA A 67 -9.49 4.02 14.12
CA ALA A 67 -8.85 3.04 13.24
C ALA A 67 -8.25 1.85 14.01
N SER A 68 -7.61 2.13 15.15
CA SER A 68 -7.08 1.09 16.05
C SER A 68 -8.18 0.19 16.62
N GLU A 69 -9.27 0.79 17.10
CA GLU A 69 -10.43 0.07 17.64
C GLU A 69 -11.09 -0.80 16.58
N GLN A 70 -11.30 -0.27 15.38
CA GLN A 70 -11.85 -1.00 14.24
C GLN A 70 -10.93 -2.16 13.82
N PHE A 71 -9.62 -1.92 13.74
CA PHE A 71 -8.65 -2.97 13.43
C PHE A 71 -8.74 -4.09 14.47
N ARG A 72 -8.72 -3.73 15.76
CA ARG A 72 -8.78 -4.69 16.85
C ARG A 72 -10.08 -5.49 16.85
N SER A 73 -11.23 -4.83 16.70
CA SER A 73 -12.52 -5.51 16.69
C SER A 73 -12.66 -6.47 15.51
N SER A 74 -12.16 -6.09 14.33
CA SER A 74 -12.25 -6.90 13.11
C SER A 74 -11.41 -8.19 13.17
N HIS A 75 -10.44 -8.25 14.09
CA HIS A 75 -9.53 -9.39 14.25
C HIS A 75 -9.66 -10.09 15.60
N GLY A 76 -10.70 -9.78 16.39
CA GLY A 76 -10.91 -10.38 17.70
C GLY A 76 -9.86 -9.97 18.75
N LEU A 77 -9.21 -8.82 18.57
CA LEU A 77 -8.18 -8.26 19.45
C LEU A 77 -8.72 -7.14 20.35
N SER A 78 -10.03 -7.10 20.61
CA SER A 78 -10.63 -6.02 21.41
C SER A 78 -10.12 -6.03 22.85
N ARG A 79 -9.81 -7.20 23.42
CA ARG A 79 -9.23 -7.32 24.76
C ARG A 79 -7.73 -7.02 24.73
N ASP A 80 -7.25 -6.27 25.72
CA ASP A 80 -5.83 -5.88 25.80
C ASP A 80 -4.89 -7.08 25.89
N GLU A 81 -5.31 -8.14 26.57
CA GLU A 81 -4.55 -9.40 26.66
C GLU A 81 -4.35 -10.07 25.31
N ASP A 82 -5.39 -10.10 24.46
CA ASP A 82 -5.35 -10.72 23.14
C ASP A 82 -4.53 -9.86 22.17
N TRP A 83 -4.71 -8.53 22.23
CA TRP A 83 -3.91 -7.59 21.47
C TRP A 83 -2.43 -7.68 21.81
N GLU A 84 -2.06 -7.67 23.09
CA GLU A 84 -0.66 -7.69 23.51
C GLU A 84 0.00 -9.02 23.15
N ARG A 85 -0.71 -10.14 23.33
CA ARG A 85 -0.22 -11.46 22.93
C ARG A 85 0.04 -11.54 21.43
N TRP A 86 -0.90 -11.06 20.61
CA TRP A 86 -0.73 -11.03 19.16
C TRP A 86 0.40 -10.08 18.75
N ARG A 87 0.45 -8.87 19.31
CA ARG A 87 1.47 -7.87 19.02
C ARG A 87 2.86 -8.41 19.31
N ALA A 88 3.07 -9.01 20.49
CA ALA A 88 4.32 -9.63 20.87
C ALA A 88 4.71 -10.80 19.95
N ALA A 89 3.76 -11.70 19.64
CA ALA A 89 4.01 -12.85 18.76
C ALA A 89 4.35 -12.44 17.32
N SER A 90 3.81 -11.31 16.84
CA SER A 90 4.10 -10.76 15.51
C SER A 90 5.42 -9.97 15.43
N GLY A 91 6.08 -9.73 16.56
CA GLY A 91 7.27 -8.88 16.63
C GLY A 91 7.00 -7.40 16.36
N LEU A 92 5.74 -6.96 16.43
CA LEU A 92 5.35 -5.58 16.16
C LEU A 92 5.58 -4.70 17.39
N SER A 93 6.36 -3.62 17.26
CA SER A 93 6.50 -2.64 18.34
C SER A 93 5.22 -1.81 18.50
N THR A 94 4.97 -1.29 19.70
CA THR A 94 3.84 -0.39 19.96
C THR A 94 3.88 0.84 19.05
N ASP A 95 5.07 1.44 18.89
CA ASP A 95 5.27 2.59 18.00
C ASP A 95 5.03 2.21 16.53
N GLY A 96 5.49 1.03 16.11
CA GLY A 96 5.26 0.51 14.76
C GLY A 96 3.77 0.30 14.47
N TYR A 97 3.02 -0.19 15.45
CA TYR A 97 1.56 -0.31 15.38
C TYR A 97 0.89 1.07 15.28
N ALA A 98 1.26 2.02 16.15
CA ALA A 98 0.70 3.37 16.14
C ALA A 98 0.96 4.10 14.80
N ILE A 99 2.18 3.98 14.27
CA ILE A 99 2.54 4.51 12.94
C ILE A 99 1.68 3.85 11.85
N ALA A 100 1.47 2.53 11.92
CA ALA A 100 0.63 1.83 10.95
C ALA A 100 -0.83 2.29 11.00
N MET A 101 -1.41 2.46 12.18
CA MET A 101 -2.78 2.98 12.33
C MET A 101 -2.91 4.39 11.76
N ARG A 102 -1.93 5.26 12.06
CA ARG A 102 -1.88 6.61 11.49
C ARG A 102 -1.80 6.58 9.96
N ASP A 103 -0.94 5.73 9.40
CA ASP A 103 -0.82 5.57 7.95
C ASP A 103 -2.13 5.06 7.31
N PHE A 104 -2.85 4.15 7.96
CA PHE A 104 -4.14 3.66 7.46
C PHE A 104 -5.19 4.76 7.42
N VAL A 105 -5.22 5.64 8.43
CA VAL A 105 -6.08 6.84 8.40
C VAL A 105 -5.68 7.75 7.24
N LEU A 106 -4.38 7.98 7.03
CA LEU A 106 -3.89 8.80 5.92
C LEU A 106 -4.30 8.24 4.55
N VAL A 107 -4.21 6.91 4.37
CA VAL A 107 -4.69 6.26 3.14
C VAL A 107 -6.17 6.55 2.92
N ARG A 108 -7.01 6.40 3.95
CA ARG A 108 -8.45 6.71 3.87
C ARG A 108 -8.72 8.17 3.51
N LEU A 109 -8.01 9.12 4.16
CA LEU A 109 -8.19 10.55 3.88
C LEU A 109 -7.80 10.92 2.45
N VAL A 110 -6.69 10.34 1.95
CA VAL A 110 -6.23 10.55 0.57
C VAL A 110 -7.21 9.92 -0.43
N GLU A 111 -7.71 8.72 -0.14
CA GLU A 111 -8.75 8.07 -0.95
C GLU A 111 -10.03 8.91 -1.01
N GLU A 112 -10.50 9.45 0.12
CA GLU A 112 -11.67 10.33 0.16
C GLU A 112 -11.43 11.63 -0.65
N HIS A 113 -10.24 12.22 -0.53
CA HIS A 113 -9.85 13.41 -1.28
C HIS A 113 -9.86 13.16 -2.80
N PHE A 114 -9.37 12.00 -3.25
CA PHE A 114 -9.33 11.62 -4.67
C PHE A 114 -10.51 10.75 -5.13
N SER A 115 -11.56 10.62 -4.31
CA SER A 115 -12.68 9.69 -4.54
C SER A 115 -13.24 9.77 -5.96
N ARG A 116 -13.51 10.98 -6.47
CA ARG A 116 -14.03 11.18 -7.82
C ARG A 116 -13.09 10.68 -8.93
N GLU A 117 -11.78 10.89 -8.76
CA GLU A 117 -10.78 10.45 -9.74
C GLU A 117 -10.61 8.93 -9.69
N ILE A 118 -10.62 8.35 -8.48
CA ILE A 118 -10.57 6.91 -8.26
C ILE A 118 -11.80 6.24 -8.88
N ASP A 119 -13.01 6.78 -8.64
CA ASP A 119 -14.26 6.26 -9.18
C ASP A 119 -14.28 6.30 -10.72
N ALA A 120 -13.69 7.34 -11.32
CA ALA A 120 -13.59 7.44 -12.77
C ALA A 120 -12.60 6.41 -13.37
N LEU A 121 -11.54 6.05 -12.65
CA LEU A 121 -10.51 5.09 -13.10
C LEU A 121 -10.87 3.63 -12.81
N ALA A 122 -11.72 3.38 -11.82
CA ALA A 122 -12.01 2.03 -11.32
C ALA A 122 -12.56 1.07 -12.41
N PRO A 123 -13.52 1.46 -13.29
CA PRO A 123 -14.06 0.56 -14.30
C PRO A 123 -12.99 0.01 -15.25
N ASP A 124 -12.11 0.88 -15.75
CA ASP A 124 -11.04 0.49 -16.67
C ASP A 124 -10.01 -0.41 -15.97
N HIS A 125 -9.68 -0.09 -14.71
CA HIS A 125 -8.78 -0.92 -13.91
C HIS A 125 -9.35 -2.33 -13.66
N ILE A 126 -10.64 -2.43 -13.37
CA ILE A 126 -11.35 -3.70 -13.22
C ILE A 126 -11.33 -4.47 -14.54
N ALA A 127 -11.67 -3.83 -15.67
CA ALA A 127 -11.67 -4.46 -16.99
C ALA A 127 -10.30 -5.04 -17.35
N ILE A 128 -9.22 -4.26 -17.17
CA ILE A 128 -7.85 -4.73 -17.41
C ILE A 128 -7.50 -5.89 -16.47
N SER A 129 -7.92 -5.82 -15.21
CA SER A 129 -7.64 -6.86 -14.20
C SER A 129 -8.32 -8.20 -14.53
N THR A 130 -9.36 -8.24 -15.38
CA THR A 130 -9.97 -9.50 -15.83
C THR A 130 -9.01 -10.37 -16.66
N ALA A 131 -7.97 -9.80 -17.28
CA ALA A 131 -6.94 -10.57 -17.99
C ALA A 131 -6.26 -11.60 -17.08
N ARG A 132 -6.17 -11.30 -15.78
CA ARG A 132 -5.64 -12.23 -14.76
C ARG A 132 -6.53 -13.47 -14.57
N VAL A 133 -7.86 -13.31 -14.71
CA VAL A 133 -8.81 -14.44 -14.62
C VAL A 133 -8.71 -15.32 -15.87
N ARG A 134 -8.54 -14.72 -17.06
CA ARG A 134 -8.35 -15.46 -18.31
C ARG A 134 -7.16 -16.41 -18.25
N HIS A 135 -6.02 -15.95 -17.74
CA HIS A 135 -4.84 -16.82 -17.56
C HIS A 135 -5.05 -17.94 -16.53
N ALA A 136 -5.97 -17.77 -15.56
CA ALA A 136 -6.27 -18.80 -14.57
C ALA A 136 -7.29 -19.84 -15.05
N THR A 137 -8.06 -19.54 -16.11
CA THR A 137 -9.13 -20.42 -16.63
C THR A 137 -8.78 -21.20 -17.90
N GLY A 138 -7.59 -20.97 -18.50
CA GLY A 138 -7.06 -21.83 -19.56
C GLY A 138 -7.91 -21.85 -20.84
N ASP A 139 -7.89 -20.74 -21.58
CA ASP A 139 -8.20 -20.70 -23.02
C ASP A 139 -6.95 -20.28 -23.80
#